data_AF-A0A7X7JJ52-F1
#
_entry.id   AF-A0A7X7JJ52-F1
#
_cell.length_a   1.000
_cell.length_b   1.000
_cell.length_c   1.000
_cell.angle_alpha   90.00
_cell.angle_beta   90.00
_cell.angle_gamma   90.00
#
_symmetry.space_group_name_H-M   'P 1'
#
loop_
_entity.id
_entity.type
_entity.pdbx_description
1 polymer ?
#
loop_
_entity_poly.entity_id
_entity_poly.type
_entity_poly.pdbx_seq_one_letter_code
_entity_poly.pdbx_strand_id
1 'polypeptide(L)'
;MSTHKSFFTLLLGASFLASSGTAAAQSSSAADRREVSITVYNGNFGLVREVRDVAVGTGRVPLEFRDVAATIQPETVHIRSLGGAQSLGVLEQNYRYDLLTPQKLLEKHVGEKVRIHRYNERLGREDSFDARILSFVSGQPVIEMNGEVTYGFPGRFSFPSVPENLMAKPTLVWLLDSKQARQQLEVTYLTQGMNWKADYVLVVNEAETGGALTGWVTLENRSGASYENARLKLVAGDVQRVSAPERPDVRYKAMAAPAPAPTGFREEAFFEYHLYTLQQPTDVRDNEQKQVALLEAKNARIQKKLIFYGQQYWYRGQYGQVQSNQKVGVYLDLKNSQANGLGMPLPKGTVRVYKADKSGSQQFIGEDAIDHTPRDEEVRIKMGEAFDVVGERKQTRWSSLGTCSSESSWEIELRNHKDQATQVEIFEPVGGDWTILEESHPHQRKDANTFTFDVKVPARGKTKVTYRVRTRWC
;
A
#
# COMPACT_ATOMS: atom_id res chain seq x y z
N MET A 1 -16.45 67.65 -82.32
CA MET A 1 -15.94 68.32 -81.10
C MET A 1 -16.46 67.54 -79.90
N SER A 2 -15.63 66.66 -79.32
CA SER A 2 -15.00 66.82 -77.99
C SER A 2 -16.04 66.84 -76.85
N THR A 3 -16.11 65.90 -75.92
CA THR A 3 -15.09 65.67 -74.87
C THR A 3 -15.39 64.39 -74.07
N HIS A 4 -14.31 63.71 -73.67
CA HIS A 4 -14.27 62.62 -72.67
C HIS A 4 -14.72 63.08 -71.27
N LYS A 5 -15.42 62.23 -70.51
CA LYS A 5 -15.29 62.14 -69.04
C LYS A 5 -15.44 60.69 -68.55
N SER A 6 -14.34 60.13 -68.04
CA SER A 6 -14.29 58.93 -67.22
C SER A 6 -14.97 59.16 -65.87
N PHE A 7 -15.72 58.17 -65.39
CA PHE A 7 -16.11 58.09 -63.98
C PHE A 7 -15.54 56.82 -63.36
N PHE A 8 -14.77 57.05 -62.30
CA PHE A 8 -14.00 56.08 -61.52
C PHE A 8 -14.94 55.33 -60.57
N THR A 9 -14.97 54.01 -60.65
CA THR A 9 -15.73 53.14 -59.73
C THR A 9 -14.93 52.99 -58.43
N LEU A 10 -15.43 53.55 -57.33
CA LEU A 10 -14.85 53.40 -56.00
C LEU A 10 -15.31 52.05 -55.40
N LEU A 11 -14.46 51.02 -55.44
CA LEU A 11 -14.66 49.79 -54.67
C LEU A 11 -14.29 50.04 -53.21
N LEU A 12 -15.31 50.10 -52.33
CA LEU A 12 -15.13 50.11 -50.89
C LEU A 12 -14.87 48.67 -50.43
N GLY A 13 -13.60 48.30 -50.25
CA GLY A 13 -13.21 47.02 -49.67
C GLY A 13 -13.51 47.00 -48.18
N ALA A 14 -14.56 46.28 -47.77
CA ALA A 14 -14.81 45.96 -46.37
C ALA A 14 -13.84 44.86 -45.92
N SER A 15 -12.71 45.26 -45.34
CA SER A 15 -11.80 44.35 -44.66
C SER A 15 -12.45 43.83 -43.38
N PHE A 16 -13.07 42.66 -43.44
CA PHE A 16 -13.41 41.88 -42.25
C PHE A 16 -12.10 41.38 -41.62
N LEU A 17 -11.61 42.11 -40.62
CA LEU A 17 -10.65 41.58 -39.65
C LEU A 17 -11.38 40.48 -38.87
N ALA A 18 -11.20 39.22 -39.30
CA ALA A 18 -11.55 38.07 -38.48
C ALA A 18 -10.64 38.10 -37.25
N SER A 19 -11.18 38.59 -36.13
CA SER A 19 -10.57 38.35 -34.83
C SER A 19 -10.58 36.85 -34.59
N SER A 20 -9.44 36.21 -34.77
CA SER A 20 -9.19 34.86 -34.26
C SER A 20 -9.18 34.93 -32.74
N GLY A 21 -10.38 35.01 -32.16
CA GLY A 21 -10.57 34.86 -30.73
C GLY A 21 -10.10 33.48 -30.32
N THR A 22 -9.11 33.42 -29.45
CA THR A 22 -8.76 32.20 -28.73
C THR A 22 -10.03 31.71 -28.03
N ALA A 23 -10.54 30.56 -28.46
CA ALA A 23 -11.71 29.95 -27.83
C ALA A 23 -11.42 29.77 -26.33
N ALA A 24 -12.29 30.29 -25.47
CA ALA A 24 -12.15 30.18 -24.03
C ALA A 24 -12.06 28.69 -23.63
N ALA A 25 -11.10 28.36 -22.76
CA ALA A 25 -10.90 27.00 -22.30
C ALA A 25 -12.17 26.44 -21.67
N GLN A 26 -12.62 25.29 -22.17
CA GLN A 26 -13.69 24.56 -21.51
C GLN A 26 -13.12 23.89 -20.27
N SER A 27 -13.93 23.73 -19.23
CA SER A 27 -13.49 23.08 -18.00
C SER A 27 -14.44 21.95 -17.60
N SER A 28 -13.88 20.89 -17.04
CA SER A 28 -14.61 19.81 -16.40
C SER A 28 -14.11 19.61 -14.97
N SER A 29 -15.03 19.31 -14.07
CA SER A 29 -14.78 19.11 -12.64
C SER A 29 -15.35 17.76 -12.17
N ALA A 30 -15.17 17.44 -10.89
CA ALA A 30 -15.78 16.26 -10.30
C ALA A 30 -17.32 16.23 -10.43
N ALA A 31 -17.99 17.38 -10.63
CA ALA A 31 -19.43 17.45 -10.82
C ALA A 31 -19.91 16.83 -12.15
N ASP A 32 -19.03 16.76 -13.16
CA ASP A 32 -19.35 16.14 -14.46
C ASP A 32 -19.13 14.62 -14.46
N ARG A 33 -18.63 14.08 -13.34
CA ARG A 33 -18.27 12.66 -13.18
C ARG A 33 -19.53 11.80 -13.09
N ARG A 34 -19.60 10.81 -13.96
CA ARG A 34 -20.70 9.82 -14.03
C ARG A 34 -20.30 8.50 -13.40
N GLU A 35 -19.05 8.10 -13.58
CA GLU A 35 -18.51 6.88 -13.02
C GLU A 35 -17.07 7.09 -12.57
N VAL A 36 -16.70 6.42 -11.48
CA VAL A 36 -15.31 6.30 -11.06
C VAL A 36 -15.03 4.90 -10.54
N SER A 37 -13.93 4.33 -11.00
CA SER A 37 -13.37 3.07 -10.54
C SER A 37 -11.97 3.31 -10.04
N ILE A 38 -11.66 2.78 -8.86
CA ILE A 38 -10.34 2.87 -8.23
C ILE A 38 -9.82 1.45 -8.04
N THR A 39 -8.63 1.18 -8.57
CA THR A 39 -7.90 -0.06 -8.27
C THR A 39 -6.67 0.28 -7.45
N VAL A 40 -6.54 -0.29 -6.25
CA VAL A 40 -5.44 0.03 -5.34
C VAL A 40 -4.49 -1.17 -5.25
N TYR A 41 -3.19 -0.88 -5.28
CA TYR A 41 -2.13 -1.87 -5.30
C TYR A 41 -1.33 -1.79 -4.01
N ASN A 42 -0.70 -2.90 -3.62
CA ASN A 42 0.37 -2.84 -2.64
C ASN A 42 1.56 -2.12 -3.30
N GLY A 43 2.12 -1.10 -2.64
CA GLY A 43 3.20 -0.28 -3.21
C GLY A 43 2.89 1.21 -3.35
N ASN A 44 1.90 1.72 -2.60
CA ASN A 44 1.57 3.14 -2.50
C ASN A 44 1.07 3.80 -3.81
N PHE A 45 0.44 3.03 -4.71
CA PHE A 45 -0.18 3.57 -5.92
C PHE A 45 -1.57 2.99 -6.20
N GLY A 46 -2.33 3.72 -7.01
CA GLY A 46 -3.64 3.33 -7.50
C GLY A 46 -3.83 3.68 -8.98
N LEU A 47 -4.71 2.94 -9.64
CA LEU A 47 -5.25 3.23 -10.96
C LEU A 47 -6.62 3.86 -10.79
N VAL A 48 -6.76 5.10 -11.27
CA VAL A 48 -8.03 5.82 -11.31
C VAL A 48 -8.56 5.73 -12.73
N ARG A 49 -9.84 5.39 -12.87
CA ARG A 49 -10.59 5.44 -14.12
C ARG A 49 -11.86 6.24 -13.87
N GLU A 50 -12.02 7.33 -14.60
CA GLU A 50 -13.15 8.24 -14.47
C GLU A 50 -13.87 8.38 -15.81
N VAL A 51 -15.19 8.44 -15.79
CA VAL A 51 -16.01 8.81 -16.94
C VAL A 51 -16.73 10.11 -16.64
N ARG A 52 -16.56 11.12 -17.50
CA ARG A 52 -17.21 12.43 -17.37
C ARG A 52 -17.97 12.80 -18.65
N ASP A 53 -19.12 13.45 -18.50
CA ASP A 53 -19.85 14.04 -19.62
C ASP A 53 -19.43 15.51 -19.80
N VAL A 54 -18.63 15.81 -20.82
CA VAL A 54 -17.96 17.11 -20.96
C VAL A 54 -18.44 17.87 -22.19
N ALA A 55 -18.72 19.15 -22.02
CA ALA A 55 -18.89 20.08 -23.14
C ALA A 55 -17.51 20.55 -23.61
N VAL A 56 -16.95 19.90 -24.61
CA VAL A 56 -15.61 20.20 -25.14
C VAL A 56 -15.62 21.25 -26.25
N GLY A 57 -16.73 21.41 -26.97
CA GLY A 57 -16.79 22.21 -28.20
C GLY A 57 -16.35 21.44 -29.44
N THR A 58 -16.29 22.11 -30.59
CA THR A 58 -15.92 21.50 -31.89
C THR A 58 -14.66 22.14 -32.47
N GLY A 59 -13.84 21.36 -33.16
CA GLY A 59 -12.53 21.76 -33.68
C GLY A 59 -11.44 21.72 -32.61
N ARG A 60 -10.44 22.60 -32.73
CA ARG A 60 -9.32 22.70 -31.80
C ARG A 60 -9.71 23.46 -30.55
N VAL A 61 -9.80 22.77 -29.42
CA VAL A 61 -10.35 23.29 -28.17
C VAL A 61 -9.46 22.93 -26.99
N PRO A 62 -9.09 23.90 -26.13
CA PRO A 62 -8.44 23.60 -24.86
C PRO A 62 -9.47 23.10 -23.84
N LEU A 63 -9.13 22.01 -23.13
CA LEU A 63 -9.91 21.43 -22.03
C LEU A 63 -9.08 21.40 -20.75
N GLU A 64 -9.59 22.06 -19.70
CA GLU A 64 -9.10 21.94 -18.33
C GLU A 64 -9.88 20.87 -17.58
N PHE A 65 -9.23 19.76 -17.26
CA PHE A 65 -9.79 18.64 -16.52
C PHE A 65 -9.30 18.71 -15.06
N ARG A 66 -10.16 19.24 -14.20
CA ARG A 66 -9.89 19.58 -12.80
C ARG A 66 -10.29 18.44 -11.86
N ASP A 67 -9.94 18.60 -10.58
CA ASP A 67 -10.23 17.66 -9.49
C ASP A 67 -9.66 16.25 -9.73
N VAL A 68 -8.47 16.18 -10.31
CA VAL A 68 -7.66 14.95 -10.40
C VAL A 68 -6.76 14.80 -9.18
N ALA A 69 -6.19 13.61 -8.99
CA ALA A 69 -5.20 13.39 -7.95
C ALA A 69 -4.03 14.38 -8.04
N ALA A 70 -3.59 14.90 -6.89
CA ALA A 70 -2.41 15.77 -6.81
C ALA A 70 -1.11 15.01 -7.09
N THR A 71 -1.09 13.71 -6.79
CA THR A 71 0.03 12.78 -7.00
C THR A 71 -0.14 11.93 -8.26
N ILE A 72 -0.93 12.40 -9.22
CA ILE A 72 -1.06 11.81 -10.55
C ILE A 72 0.31 11.68 -11.22
N GLN A 73 0.52 10.60 -11.97
CA GLN A 73 1.66 10.40 -12.85
C GLN A 73 1.25 10.81 -14.28
N PRO A 74 1.58 12.03 -14.75
CA PRO A 74 1.05 12.57 -16.00
C PRO A 74 1.36 11.70 -17.23
N GLU A 75 2.51 11.01 -17.23
CA GLU A 75 2.98 10.10 -18.27
C GLU A 75 2.10 8.83 -18.42
N THR A 76 1.21 8.58 -17.46
CA THR A 76 0.31 7.41 -17.44
C THR A 76 -1.11 7.75 -17.87
N VAL A 77 -1.39 9.05 -18.09
CA VAL A 77 -2.72 9.54 -18.41
C VAL A 77 -3.12 9.08 -19.81
N HIS A 78 -4.26 8.42 -19.88
CA HIS A 78 -4.90 7.99 -21.12
C HIS A 78 -6.32 8.54 -21.17
N ILE A 79 -6.65 9.24 -22.26
CA ILE A 79 -7.99 9.79 -22.52
C ILE A 79 -8.57 9.17 -23.78
N ARG A 80 -9.85 8.82 -23.75
CA ARG A 80 -10.61 8.43 -24.95
C ARG A 80 -12.06 8.89 -24.89
N SER A 81 -12.67 9.08 -26.05
CA SER A 81 -14.12 9.26 -26.16
C SER A 81 -14.83 7.91 -26.20
N LEU A 82 -15.93 7.79 -25.46
CA LEU A 82 -16.84 6.63 -25.53
C LEU A 82 -17.87 6.73 -26.65
N GLY A 83 -18.01 7.91 -27.28
CA GLY A 83 -18.94 8.17 -28.40
C GLY A 83 -18.44 7.73 -29.78
N GLY A 84 -17.24 7.14 -29.87
CA GLY A 84 -16.64 6.60 -31.10
C GLY A 84 -15.18 7.00 -31.28
N ALA A 85 -14.33 6.07 -31.74
CA ALA A 85 -12.87 6.21 -31.77
C ALA A 85 -12.33 7.37 -32.63
N GLN A 86 -13.13 7.97 -33.51
CA GLN A 86 -12.73 9.07 -34.39
C GLN A 86 -13.32 10.43 -34.01
N SER A 87 -14.05 10.53 -32.89
CA SER A 87 -14.73 11.77 -32.50
C SER A 87 -13.83 12.75 -31.75
N LEU A 88 -12.65 12.30 -31.29
CA LEU A 88 -11.73 13.08 -30.47
C LEU A 88 -10.27 12.72 -30.76
N GLY A 89 -9.46 13.72 -31.13
CA GLY A 89 -8.00 13.64 -31.17
C GLY A 89 -7.36 14.42 -30.01
N VAL A 90 -6.26 13.89 -29.46
CA VAL A 90 -5.44 14.60 -28.47
C VAL A 90 -4.23 15.18 -29.20
N LEU A 91 -4.11 16.51 -29.20
CA LEU A 91 -3.00 17.20 -29.84
C LEU A 91 -1.88 17.50 -28.85
N GLU A 92 -2.23 17.94 -27.64
CA GLU A 92 -1.28 18.25 -26.58
C GLU A 92 -1.83 17.81 -25.21
N GLN A 93 -0.93 17.43 -24.30
CA GLN A 93 -1.24 17.13 -22.90
C GLN A 93 -0.24 17.84 -22.00
N ASN A 94 -0.74 18.66 -21.09
CA ASN A 94 0.04 19.42 -20.13
C ASN A 94 -0.50 19.17 -18.72
N TYR A 95 0.39 18.89 -17.75
CA TYR A 95 0.01 18.83 -16.33
C TYR A 95 0.45 20.12 -15.63
N ARG A 96 -0.51 20.86 -15.08
CA ARG A 96 -0.24 22.10 -14.34
C ARG A 96 -0.25 21.80 -12.84
N TYR A 97 0.94 21.69 -12.25
CA TYR A 97 1.16 21.31 -10.85
C TYR A 97 1.55 22.46 -9.92
N ASP A 98 1.76 23.67 -10.45
CA ASP A 98 2.05 24.85 -9.63
C ASP A 98 0.78 25.28 -8.88
N LEU A 99 0.59 24.67 -7.71
CA LEU A 99 -0.55 24.95 -6.83
C LEU A 99 -0.43 26.34 -6.21
N LEU A 100 -1.58 26.97 -5.99
CA LEU A 100 -1.70 28.25 -5.31
C LEU A 100 -1.32 28.12 -3.82
N THR A 101 -0.07 28.41 -3.48
CA THR A 101 0.43 28.48 -2.10
C THR A 101 0.97 29.88 -1.79
N PRO A 102 1.04 30.30 -0.50
CA PRO A 102 1.64 31.57 -0.13
C PRO A 102 3.07 31.74 -0.66
N GLN A 103 3.86 30.66 -0.63
CA GLN A 103 5.22 30.63 -1.16
C GLN A 103 5.22 30.82 -2.68
N LYS A 104 4.35 30.13 -3.42
CA LYS A 104 4.23 30.28 -4.88
C LYS A 104 3.73 31.67 -5.28
N LEU A 105 2.84 32.28 -4.48
CA LEU A 105 2.43 33.67 -4.68
C LEU A 105 3.63 34.62 -4.54
N LEU A 106 4.48 34.43 -3.53
CA LEU A 106 5.71 35.23 -3.38
C LEU A 106 6.69 34.99 -4.55
N GLU A 107 6.92 33.74 -4.93
CA GLU A 107 7.81 33.36 -6.04
C GLU A 107 7.38 33.97 -7.38
N LYS A 108 6.09 33.90 -7.72
CA LYS A 108 5.57 34.37 -9.01
C LYS A 108 5.47 35.89 -9.11
N HIS A 109 5.43 36.60 -7.98
CA HIS A 109 5.39 38.07 -7.93
C HIS A 109 6.78 38.70 -7.66
N VAL A 110 7.87 37.93 -7.78
CA VAL A 110 9.23 38.51 -7.77
C VAL A 110 9.36 39.53 -8.92
N GLY A 111 9.80 40.74 -8.58
CA GLY A 111 9.88 41.89 -9.48
C GLY A 111 8.64 42.79 -9.46
N GLU A 112 7.52 42.32 -8.90
CA GLU A 112 6.25 43.06 -8.87
C GLU A 112 6.03 43.84 -7.57
N LYS A 113 5.11 44.82 -7.62
CA LYS A 113 4.66 45.56 -6.43
C LYS A 113 3.56 44.79 -5.72
N VAL A 114 3.71 44.63 -4.42
CA VAL A 114 2.75 44.01 -3.50
C VAL A 114 2.46 44.96 -2.35
N ARG A 115 1.40 44.68 -1.59
CA ARG A 115 1.08 45.46 -0.40
C ARG A 115 1.17 44.59 0.85
N ILE A 116 1.89 45.09 1.85
CA ILE A 116 2.08 44.43 3.14
C ILE A 116 1.28 45.18 4.19
N HIS A 117 0.50 44.45 4.96
CA HIS A 117 -0.34 45.00 6.02
C HIS A 117 0.17 44.58 7.38
N ARG A 118 0.30 45.52 8.31
CA ARG A 118 0.74 45.26 9.68
C ARG A 118 -0.20 45.96 10.66
N TYR A 119 -0.74 45.19 11.60
CA TYR A 119 -1.56 45.76 12.66
C TYR A 119 -0.70 46.58 13.64
N ASN A 120 -1.14 47.80 13.91
CA ASN A 120 -0.51 48.72 14.85
C ASN A 120 -1.31 48.74 16.15
N GLU A 121 -0.87 47.97 17.15
CA GLU A 121 -1.58 47.81 18.43
C GLU A 121 -1.80 49.15 19.16
N ARG A 122 -0.86 50.09 19.02
CA ARG A 122 -0.94 51.40 19.67
C ARG A 122 -2.00 52.30 19.05
N LEU A 123 -2.21 52.20 17.74
CA LEU A 123 -3.16 53.03 17.01
C LEU A 123 -4.49 52.32 16.75
N GLY A 124 -4.60 51.04 17.08
CA GLY A 124 -5.80 50.23 16.83
C GLY A 124 -6.19 50.12 15.36
N ARG A 125 -5.22 50.22 14.43
CA ARG A 125 -5.47 50.20 12.98
C ARG A 125 -4.43 49.38 12.22
N GLU A 126 -4.79 48.95 11.01
CA GLU A 126 -3.88 48.26 10.08
C GLU A 126 -3.12 49.32 9.26
N ASP A 127 -1.79 49.35 9.37
CA ASP A 127 -0.93 50.16 8.52
C ASP A 127 -0.60 49.34 7.26
N SER A 128 -0.70 49.98 6.07
CA SER A 128 -0.39 49.36 4.79
C SER A 128 0.87 49.95 4.18
N PHE A 129 1.73 49.10 3.62
CA PHE A 129 2.99 49.47 3.00
C PHE A 129 3.04 48.91 1.57
N ASP A 130 3.37 49.75 0.60
CA ASP A 130 3.68 49.27 -0.74
C ASP A 130 5.16 48.82 -0.78
N ALA A 131 5.40 47.61 -1.27
CA ALA A 131 6.73 47.01 -1.35
C ALA A 131 6.92 46.32 -2.71
N ARG A 132 8.16 46.19 -3.17
CA ARG A 132 8.50 45.36 -4.33
C ARG A 132 9.23 44.11 -3.85
N ILE A 133 8.81 42.92 -4.29
CA ILE A 133 9.54 41.69 -3.99
C ILE A 133 10.77 41.63 -4.89
N LEU A 134 11.96 41.58 -4.32
CA LEU A 134 13.21 41.49 -5.08
C LEU A 134 13.65 40.04 -5.29
N SER A 135 13.43 39.19 -4.29
CA SER A 135 13.69 37.74 -4.37
C SER A 135 12.94 36.98 -3.29
N PHE A 136 12.80 35.67 -3.48
CA PHE A 136 12.30 34.74 -2.46
C PHE A 136 13.15 33.48 -2.46
N VAL A 137 14.02 33.33 -1.45
CA VAL A 137 14.97 32.23 -1.33
C VAL A 137 14.91 31.71 0.10
N SER A 138 15.01 30.39 0.28
CA SER A 138 14.99 29.75 1.61
C SER A 138 13.79 30.13 2.50
N GLY A 139 12.63 30.39 1.87
CA GLY A 139 11.38 30.69 2.58
C GLY A 139 11.24 32.13 3.07
N GLN A 140 12.13 33.05 2.68
CA GLN A 140 12.11 34.44 3.12
C GLN A 140 12.07 35.39 1.91
N PRO A 141 11.12 36.33 1.84
CA PRO A 141 11.13 37.37 0.82
C PRO A 141 12.12 38.48 1.19
N VAL A 142 12.94 38.89 0.22
CA VAL A 142 13.67 40.16 0.26
C VAL A 142 12.83 41.20 -0.47
N ILE A 143 12.55 42.32 0.19
CA ILE A 143 11.66 43.36 -0.31
C ILE A 143 12.35 44.72 -0.35
N GLU A 144 11.96 45.55 -1.31
CA GLU A 144 12.26 46.98 -1.34
C GLU A 144 11.02 47.75 -0.85
N MET A 145 11.18 48.57 0.18
CA MET A 145 10.09 49.33 0.78
C MET A 145 10.64 50.64 1.33
N ASN A 146 9.99 51.78 1.03
CA ASN A 146 10.42 53.12 1.44
C ASN A 146 11.88 53.48 1.07
N GLY A 147 12.41 52.91 -0.02
CA GLY A 147 13.80 53.13 -0.46
C GLY A 147 14.84 52.27 0.28
N GLU A 148 14.42 51.36 1.15
CA GLU A 148 15.29 50.41 1.85
C GLU A 148 15.05 48.98 1.34
N VAL A 149 16.13 48.21 1.24
CA VAL A 149 16.06 46.76 0.98
C VAL A 149 16.13 46.03 2.31
N THR A 150 15.10 45.24 2.62
CA THR A 150 14.96 44.54 3.90
C THR A 150 14.39 43.13 3.74
N TYR A 151 14.49 42.31 4.78
CA TYR A 151 13.95 40.95 4.85
C TYR A 151 13.36 40.72 6.25
N GLY A 152 12.50 39.70 6.39
CA GLY A 152 11.88 39.37 7.68
C GLY A 152 10.90 40.42 8.19
N PHE A 153 10.42 41.33 7.32
CA PHE A 153 9.44 42.33 7.70
C PHE A 153 8.10 41.65 8.09
N PRO A 154 7.60 41.86 9.32
CA PRO A 154 6.39 41.19 9.78
C PRO A 154 5.14 41.83 9.17
N GLY A 155 4.27 41.03 8.57
CA GLY A 155 2.99 41.50 8.05
C GLY A 155 2.30 40.50 7.14
N ARG A 156 1.04 40.77 6.83
CA ARG A 156 0.23 40.02 5.87
C ARG A 156 0.45 40.58 4.47
N PHE A 157 0.86 39.73 3.54
CA PHE A 157 1.00 40.11 2.13
C PHE A 157 -0.36 40.09 1.43
N SER A 158 -0.56 41.04 0.53
CA SER A 158 -1.67 41.11 -0.40
C SER A 158 -1.13 41.35 -1.81
N PHE A 159 -1.68 40.57 -2.75
CA PHE A 159 -1.24 40.52 -4.14
C PHE A 159 -2.32 41.12 -5.04
N PRO A 160 -1.96 41.77 -6.15
CA PRO A 160 -2.93 42.42 -7.04
C PRO A 160 -3.81 41.41 -7.79
N SER A 161 -3.31 40.20 -8.07
CA SER A 161 -4.06 39.14 -8.75
C SER A 161 -3.46 37.76 -8.43
N VAL A 162 -4.14 36.69 -8.86
CA VAL A 162 -3.55 35.35 -8.90
C VAL A 162 -2.89 35.18 -10.28
N PRO A 163 -1.59 34.86 -10.37
CA PRO A 163 -0.91 34.61 -11.64
C PRO A 163 -1.63 33.53 -12.45
N GLU A 164 -1.75 33.72 -13.76
CA GLU A 164 -2.55 32.84 -14.65
C GLU A 164 -2.07 31.37 -14.67
N ASN A 165 -0.83 31.10 -14.25
CA ASN A 165 -0.24 29.77 -14.18
C ASN A 165 -0.34 29.10 -12.81
N LEU A 166 -0.86 29.78 -11.78
CA LEU A 166 -1.11 29.18 -10.47
C LEU A 166 -2.53 28.61 -10.41
N MET A 167 -2.62 27.30 -10.20
CA MET A 167 -3.91 26.62 -10.11
C MET A 167 -4.30 26.40 -8.66
N ALA A 168 -5.56 26.65 -8.31
CA ALA A 168 -6.07 26.34 -6.97
C ALA A 168 -6.10 24.82 -6.68
N LYS A 169 -6.14 23.99 -7.74
CA LYS A 169 -6.20 22.53 -7.68
C LYS A 169 -5.40 21.89 -8.82
N PRO A 170 -4.88 20.66 -8.66
CA PRO A 170 -4.27 19.90 -9.74
C PRO A 170 -5.18 19.82 -10.96
N THR A 171 -4.66 20.15 -12.14
CA THR A 171 -5.44 20.26 -13.38
C THR A 171 -4.65 19.68 -14.55
N LEU A 172 -5.26 18.75 -15.29
CA LEU A 172 -4.78 18.32 -16.60
C LEU A 172 -5.32 19.28 -17.65
N VAL A 173 -4.47 19.72 -18.57
CA VAL A 173 -4.85 20.61 -19.66
C VAL A 173 -4.54 19.91 -20.98
N TRP A 174 -5.57 19.69 -21.78
CA TRP A 174 -5.43 19.13 -23.12
C TRP A 174 -5.74 20.17 -24.19
N LEU A 175 -5.02 20.10 -25.31
CA LEU A 175 -5.50 20.64 -26.57
C LEU A 175 -6.11 19.48 -27.36
N LEU A 176 -7.41 19.57 -27.64
CA LEU A 176 -8.18 18.51 -28.28
C LEU A 176 -8.62 18.94 -29.67
N ASP A 177 -8.76 17.98 -30.58
CA ASP A 177 -9.49 18.14 -31.84
C ASP A 177 -10.79 17.34 -31.76
N SER A 178 -11.91 18.03 -31.54
CA SER A 178 -13.21 17.39 -31.30
C SER A 178 -14.16 17.55 -32.47
N LYS A 179 -14.81 16.46 -32.89
CA LYS A 179 -15.86 16.48 -33.92
C LYS A 179 -17.26 16.75 -33.35
N GLN A 180 -17.42 16.71 -32.03
CA GLN A 180 -18.72 16.88 -31.37
C GLN A 180 -18.60 17.83 -30.18
N ALA A 181 -19.59 18.71 -30.01
CA ALA A 181 -19.56 19.71 -28.94
C ALA A 181 -19.62 19.10 -27.52
N ARG A 182 -20.21 17.91 -27.37
CA ARG A 182 -20.24 17.15 -26.13
C ARG A 182 -19.62 15.78 -26.34
N GLN A 183 -18.83 15.34 -25.37
CA GLN A 183 -18.17 14.04 -25.40
C GLN A 183 -18.34 13.37 -24.05
N GLN A 184 -18.54 12.06 -24.05
CA GLN A 184 -18.34 11.24 -22.87
C GLN A 184 -16.89 10.80 -22.85
N LEU A 185 -16.11 11.35 -21.92
CA LEU A 185 -14.68 11.15 -21.84
C LEU A 185 -14.37 10.14 -20.75
N GLU A 186 -13.61 9.13 -21.11
CA GLU A 186 -12.98 8.23 -20.16
C GLU A 186 -11.51 8.62 -20.00
N VAL A 187 -11.12 8.89 -18.76
CA VAL A 187 -9.75 9.24 -18.39
C VAL A 187 -9.26 8.20 -17.40
N THR A 188 -8.11 7.60 -17.69
CA THR A 188 -7.45 6.60 -16.85
C THR A 188 -6.03 7.07 -16.53
N TYR A 189 -5.60 6.95 -15.28
CA TYR A 189 -4.26 7.37 -14.86
C TYR A 189 -3.80 6.63 -13.60
N LEU A 190 -2.49 6.54 -13.42
CA LEU A 190 -1.87 6.12 -12.16
C LEU A 190 -1.65 7.33 -11.26
N THR A 191 -1.80 7.09 -9.96
CA THR A 191 -1.51 8.07 -8.90
C THR A 191 -0.74 7.40 -7.77
N GLN A 192 0.15 8.14 -7.12
CA GLN A 192 0.76 7.71 -5.87
C GLN A 192 -0.16 8.06 -4.68
N GLY A 193 0.22 7.63 -3.47
CA GLY A 193 -0.47 8.01 -2.24
C GLY A 193 -1.72 7.19 -1.95
N MET A 194 -1.94 6.08 -2.64
CA MET A 194 -2.99 5.12 -2.30
C MET A 194 -2.35 3.80 -1.90
N ASN A 195 -2.74 3.25 -0.76
CA ASN A 195 -2.21 1.96 -0.33
C ASN A 195 -3.28 1.15 0.37
N TRP A 196 -3.10 -0.16 0.40
CA TRP A 196 -3.96 -1.03 1.20
C TRP A 196 -3.15 -2.15 1.87
N LYS A 197 -3.68 -2.68 2.97
CA LYS A 197 -3.14 -3.85 3.68
C LYS A 197 -4.26 -4.73 4.20
N ALA A 198 -3.96 -6.02 4.39
CA ALA A 198 -4.83 -6.93 5.09
C ALA A 198 -4.39 -7.09 6.55
N ASP A 199 -5.36 -7.07 7.47
CA ASP A 199 -5.19 -7.35 8.89
C ASP A 199 -6.19 -8.45 9.27
N TYR A 200 -5.73 -9.48 9.98
CA TYR A 200 -6.56 -10.58 10.42
C TYR A 200 -6.62 -10.63 11.95
N VAL A 201 -7.78 -10.98 12.47
CA VAL A 201 -8.00 -11.21 13.91
C VAL A 201 -8.46 -12.65 14.09
N LEU A 202 -7.69 -13.44 14.82
CA LEU A 202 -8.00 -14.82 15.16
C LEU A 202 -8.33 -14.94 16.64
N VAL A 203 -9.56 -15.29 16.97
CA VAL A 203 -9.99 -15.57 18.35
C VAL A 203 -10.04 -17.08 18.54
N VAL A 204 -9.10 -17.62 19.30
CA VAL A 204 -8.95 -19.06 19.54
C VAL A 204 -9.88 -19.52 20.67
N ASN A 205 -10.50 -20.69 20.50
CA ASN A 205 -11.34 -21.31 21.51
C ASN A 205 -10.54 -21.82 22.72
N GLU A 206 -11.23 -22.15 23.81
CA GLU A 206 -10.59 -22.61 25.05
C GLU A 206 -9.71 -23.86 24.83
N ALA A 207 -10.18 -24.78 23.99
CA ALA A 207 -9.52 -26.05 23.66
C ALA A 207 -8.34 -25.91 22.68
N GLU A 208 -8.08 -24.72 22.14
CA GLU A 208 -6.98 -24.42 21.20
C GLU A 208 -6.99 -25.29 19.93
N THR A 209 -8.18 -25.71 19.51
CA THR A 209 -8.41 -26.59 18.35
C THR A 209 -9.20 -25.91 17.22
N GLY A 210 -9.67 -24.70 17.47
CA GLY A 210 -10.37 -23.90 16.47
C GLY A 210 -10.56 -22.46 16.94
N GLY A 211 -11.12 -21.63 16.07
CA GLY A 211 -11.35 -20.23 16.38
C GLY A 211 -12.15 -19.50 15.31
N ALA A 212 -12.44 -18.24 15.60
CA ALA A 212 -13.06 -17.31 14.67
C ALA A 212 -11.96 -16.45 14.02
N LEU A 213 -11.82 -16.50 12.70
CA LEU A 213 -10.94 -15.64 11.93
C LEU A 213 -11.75 -14.56 11.22
N THR A 214 -11.40 -13.30 11.43
CA THR A 214 -11.96 -12.17 10.70
C THR A 214 -10.83 -11.47 9.94
N GLY A 215 -11.01 -11.27 8.64
CA GLY A 215 -10.08 -10.50 7.81
C GLY A 215 -10.63 -9.12 7.49
N TRP A 216 -9.76 -8.12 7.56
CA TRP A 216 -10.05 -6.73 7.25
C TRP A 216 -9.09 -6.20 6.20
N VAL A 217 -9.62 -5.41 5.27
CA VAL A 217 -8.82 -4.53 4.43
C VAL A 217 -8.78 -3.17 5.10
N THR A 218 -7.58 -2.63 5.25
CA THR A 218 -7.35 -1.22 5.54
C THR A 218 -6.89 -0.53 4.26
N LEU A 219 -7.72 0.36 3.72
CA LEU A 219 -7.42 1.26 2.60
C LEU A 219 -6.99 2.63 3.13
N GLU A 220 -6.00 3.24 2.49
CA GLU A 220 -5.54 4.58 2.78
C GLU A 220 -5.44 5.39 1.48
N ASN A 221 -6.01 6.60 1.48
CA ASN A 221 -5.92 7.53 0.35
C ASN A 221 -5.35 8.87 0.81
N ARG A 222 -4.20 9.22 0.24
CA ARG A 222 -3.47 10.49 0.33
C ARG A 222 -3.10 10.99 -1.07
N SER A 223 -3.93 10.68 -2.07
CA SER A 223 -3.67 11.09 -3.46
C SER A 223 -3.94 12.58 -3.72
N GLY A 224 -4.53 13.30 -2.75
CA GLY A 224 -4.95 14.68 -2.91
C GLY A 224 -6.32 14.83 -3.57
N ALA A 225 -7.05 13.73 -3.80
CA ALA A 225 -8.38 13.72 -4.39
C ALA A 225 -9.32 12.73 -3.70
N SER A 226 -10.61 13.09 -3.66
CA SER A 226 -11.70 12.27 -3.11
C SER A 226 -12.56 11.68 -4.24
N TYR A 227 -12.93 10.41 -4.11
CA TYR A 227 -13.70 9.68 -5.10
C TYR A 227 -14.99 9.18 -4.44
N GLU A 228 -16.08 9.90 -4.69
CA GLU A 228 -17.40 9.55 -4.16
C GLU A 228 -18.03 8.43 -4.98
N ASN A 229 -18.75 7.52 -4.31
CA ASN A 229 -19.48 6.44 -4.96
C ASN A 229 -18.62 5.60 -5.94
N ALA A 230 -17.38 5.30 -5.55
CA ALA A 230 -16.41 4.64 -6.39
C ALA A 230 -16.56 3.11 -6.39
N ARG A 231 -16.39 2.49 -7.56
CA ARG A 231 -16.16 1.04 -7.67
C ARG A 231 -14.73 0.74 -7.22
N LEU A 232 -14.60 0.10 -6.06
CA LEU A 232 -13.29 -0.19 -5.47
C LEU A 232 -12.82 -1.61 -5.82
N LYS A 233 -11.59 -1.70 -6.28
CA LYS A 233 -10.86 -2.94 -6.53
C LYS A 233 -9.52 -2.90 -5.80
N LEU A 234 -9.05 -4.05 -5.34
CA LEU A 234 -7.75 -4.21 -4.69
C LEU A 234 -6.99 -5.32 -5.39
N VAL A 235 -5.72 -5.08 -5.71
CA VAL A 235 -4.85 -6.12 -6.27
C VAL A 235 -3.90 -6.60 -5.19
N ALA A 236 -3.93 -7.90 -4.91
CA ALA A 236 -2.97 -8.57 -4.05
C ALA A 236 -1.95 -9.32 -4.90
N GLY A 237 -0.69 -8.93 -4.78
CA GLY A 237 0.44 -9.50 -5.50
C GLY A 237 1.54 -8.47 -5.77
N ASP A 238 2.69 -8.95 -6.22
CA ASP A 238 3.86 -8.11 -6.47
C ASP A 238 3.88 -7.63 -7.93
N VAL A 239 3.25 -6.47 -8.17
CA VAL A 239 3.27 -5.81 -9.47
C VAL A 239 4.65 -5.20 -9.71
N GLN A 240 5.33 -5.65 -10.76
CA GLN A 240 6.64 -5.13 -11.13
C GLN A 240 6.52 -3.67 -11.57
N ARG A 241 7.31 -2.80 -10.92
CA ARG A 241 7.46 -1.40 -11.28
C ARG A 241 8.93 -1.08 -11.47
N VAL A 242 9.23 -0.34 -12.54
CA VAL A 242 10.54 0.30 -12.70
C VAL A 242 10.59 1.45 -11.70
N SER A 243 11.26 1.25 -10.58
CA SER A 243 11.36 2.24 -9.51
C SER A 243 12.77 2.83 -9.45
N ALA A 244 12.87 4.16 -9.31
CA ALA A 244 14.05 4.78 -8.70
C ALA A 244 14.09 4.38 -7.20
N PRO A 245 15.28 4.31 -6.57
CA PRO A 245 15.40 3.81 -5.20
C PRO A 245 14.65 4.73 -4.22
N GLU A 246 13.49 4.27 -3.73
CA GLU A 246 12.82 4.89 -2.60
C GLU A 246 13.36 4.32 -1.28
N ARG A 247 13.57 5.21 -0.31
CA ARG A 247 13.94 4.86 1.06
C ARG A 247 12.68 4.47 1.83
N PRO A 248 12.70 3.38 2.61
CA PRO A 248 11.54 3.01 3.42
C PRO A 248 11.33 4.02 4.56
N ASP A 249 10.15 4.64 4.60
CA ASP A 249 9.69 5.40 5.76
C ASP A 249 8.84 4.46 6.64
N VAL A 250 9.37 4.12 7.82
CA VAL A 250 8.75 3.18 8.75
C VAL A 250 8.02 4.00 9.82
N ARG A 251 6.71 4.16 9.67
CA ARG A 251 5.85 4.71 10.73
C ARG A 251 4.82 3.67 11.17
N TYR A 252 5.07 3.08 12.33
CA TYR A 252 4.08 2.29 13.05
C TYR A 252 3.12 3.24 13.79
N LYS A 253 1.82 3.09 13.54
CA LYS A 253 0.77 3.50 14.49
C LYS A 253 -0.24 2.35 14.64
N ALA A 254 -0.45 1.95 15.89
CA ALA A 254 -1.53 1.05 16.30
C ALA A 254 -2.79 1.88 16.57
N MET A 255 -3.96 1.40 16.12
CA MET A 255 -5.29 1.87 16.51
C MET A 255 -6.27 0.70 16.52
N ALA A 256 -7.23 0.76 17.44
CA ALA A 256 -8.20 -0.29 17.81
C ALA A 256 -9.36 -0.45 16.80
N ALA A 257 -10.01 -1.62 16.87
CA ALA A 257 -10.99 -2.13 15.89
C ALA A 257 -12.46 -1.72 16.15
N PRO A 258 -13.29 -1.53 15.11
CA PRO A 258 -14.74 -1.65 15.17
C PRO A 258 -15.26 -3.05 14.77
N ALA A 259 -16.50 -3.36 15.16
CA ALA A 259 -17.20 -4.65 14.97
C ALA A 259 -17.62 -4.92 13.50
N PRO A 260 -17.86 -6.20 13.09
CA PRO A 260 -18.00 -6.58 11.69
C PRO A 260 -19.36 -6.25 11.04
N ALA A 261 -19.28 -5.87 9.77
CA ALA A 261 -20.37 -5.81 8.79
C ALA A 261 -20.20 -6.98 7.78
N PRO A 262 -21.26 -7.44 7.09
CA PRO A 262 -21.21 -8.65 6.26
C PRO A 262 -20.29 -8.49 5.03
N THR A 263 -19.80 -9.63 4.53
CA THR A 263 -18.79 -9.78 3.47
C THR A 263 -19.08 -8.92 2.23
N GLY A 264 -18.17 -7.98 1.92
CA GLY A 264 -18.34 -7.02 0.82
C GLY A 264 -17.52 -7.30 -0.44
N PHE A 265 -16.49 -8.16 -0.40
CA PHE A 265 -15.60 -8.40 -1.54
C PHE A 265 -15.95 -9.68 -2.31
N ARG A 266 -15.75 -9.64 -3.64
CA ARG A 266 -15.66 -10.81 -4.52
C ARG A 266 -14.26 -10.90 -5.08
N GLU A 267 -13.65 -12.07 -4.94
CA GLU A 267 -12.33 -12.38 -5.48
C GLU A 267 -12.45 -12.98 -6.88
N GLU A 268 -11.52 -12.63 -7.76
CA GLU A 268 -11.29 -13.26 -9.07
C GLU A 268 -9.80 -13.28 -9.40
N ALA A 269 -9.36 -14.31 -10.13
CA ALA A 269 -8.03 -14.35 -10.70
C ALA A 269 -7.86 -13.22 -11.72
N PHE A 270 -6.76 -12.47 -11.62
CA PHE A 270 -6.42 -11.40 -12.54
C PHE A 270 -4.94 -11.50 -12.92
N PHE A 271 -4.68 -12.07 -14.09
CA PHE A 271 -3.32 -12.49 -14.48
C PHE A 271 -2.74 -13.45 -13.43
N GLU A 272 -1.48 -13.25 -13.01
CA GLU A 272 -0.82 -14.01 -11.93
C GLU A 272 -1.09 -13.40 -10.53
N TYR A 273 -2.13 -12.57 -10.39
CA TYR A 273 -2.51 -11.87 -9.16
C TYR A 273 -3.97 -12.14 -8.79
N HIS A 274 -4.37 -11.69 -7.60
CA HIS A 274 -5.76 -11.76 -7.14
C HIS A 274 -6.40 -10.38 -7.08
N LEU A 275 -7.59 -10.25 -7.66
CA LEU A 275 -8.37 -9.03 -7.68
C LEU A 275 -9.57 -9.16 -6.75
N TYR A 276 -9.66 -8.26 -5.77
CA TYR A 276 -10.76 -8.22 -4.81
C TYR A 276 -11.63 -7.01 -5.14
N THR A 277 -12.83 -7.25 -5.65
CA THR A 277 -13.80 -6.21 -6.02
C THR A 277 -14.84 -6.02 -4.93
N LEU A 278 -14.93 -4.82 -4.37
CA LEU A 278 -16.00 -4.46 -3.43
C LEU A 278 -17.33 -4.42 -4.19
N GLN A 279 -18.31 -5.19 -3.75
CA GLN A 279 -19.58 -5.39 -4.46
C GLN A 279 -20.44 -4.14 -4.47
N GLN A 280 -20.32 -3.29 -3.45
CA GLN A 280 -21.03 -2.03 -3.35
C GLN A 280 -20.06 -0.87 -3.57
N PRO A 281 -20.47 0.18 -4.30
CA PRO A 281 -19.69 1.41 -4.37
C PRO A 281 -19.44 1.99 -2.98
N THR A 282 -18.31 2.68 -2.82
CA THR A 282 -17.94 3.36 -1.58
C THR A 282 -17.23 4.67 -1.87
N ASP A 283 -17.30 5.61 -0.93
CA ASP A 283 -16.48 6.81 -0.98
C ASP A 283 -15.04 6.48 -0.61
N VAL A 284 -14.07 6.96 -1.37
CA VAL A 284 -12.65 6.93 -1.05
C VAL A 284 -12.18 8.36 -0.88
N ARG A 285 -12.31 8.92 0.33
CA ARG A 285 -11.98 10.33 0.58
C ARG A 285 -10.48 10.52 0.72
N ASP A 286 -10.01 11.71 0.40
CA ASP A 286 -8.62 12.10 0.62
C ASP A 286 -8.36 12.26 2.13
N ASN A 287 -7.14 11.92 2.56
CA ASN A 287 -6.71 11.87 3.95
C ASN A 287 -7.61 10.99 4.85
N GLU A 288 -8.19 9.94 4.28
CA GLU A 288 -9.03 8.97 4.98
C GLU A 288 -8.34 7.60 5.03
N GLN A 289 -8.46 6.95 6.18
CA GLN A 289 -8.26 5.51 6.33
C GLN A 289 -9.63 4.84 6.42
N LYS A 290 -9.88 3.86 5.55
CA LYS A 290 -11.12 3.08 5.54
C LYS A 290 -10.85 1.61 5.82
N GLN A 291 -11.62 1.04 6.74
CA GLN A 291 -11.62 -0.40 6.98
C GLN A 291 -12.87 -1.05 6.37
N VAL A 292 -12.67 -2.17 5.68
CA VAL A 292 -13.73 -2.93 5.05
C VAL A 292 -13.52 -4.41 5.35
N ALA A 293 -14.59 -5.14 5.70
CA ALA A 293 -14.51 -6.57 5.96
C ALA A 293 -14.14 -7.34 4.68
N LEU A 294 -13.12 -8.18 4.78
CA LEU A 294 -12.66 -9.06 3.69
C LEU A 294 -13.36 -10.41 3.75
N LEU A 295 -13.27 -11.08 4.91
CA LEU A 295 -13.78 -12.43 5.12
C LEU A 295 -14.07 -12.69 6.60
N GLU A 296 -14.85 -13.72 6.85
CA GLU A 296 -15.15 -14.21 8.19
C GLU A 296 -15.28 -15.74 8.17
N ALA A 297 -14.58 -16.42 9.08
CA ALA A 297 -14.70 -17.85 9.32
C ALA A 297 -14.92 -18.06 10.83
N LYS A 298 -16.11 -18.51 11.22
CA LYS A 298 -16.51 -18.54 12.65
C LYS A 298 -15.89 -19.69 13.45
N ASN A 299 -15.64 -20.82 12.81
CA ASN A 299 -15.22 -22.07 13.46
C ASN A 299 -14.10 -22.75 12.66
N ALA A 300 -13.10 -21.98 12.25
CA ALA A 300 -11.96 -22.53 11.54
C ALA A 300 -11.16 -23.44 12.48
N ARG A 301 -10.90 -24.67 12.05
CA ARG A 301 -10.06 -25.65 12.73
C ARG A 301 -8.62 -25.18 12.73
N ILE A 302 -7.99 -25.31 13.88
CA ILE A 302 -6.61 -24.91 14.14
C ILE A 302 -5.87 -26.12 14.69
N GLN A 303 -4.64 -26.33 14.22
CA GLN A 303 -3.73 -27.29 14.79
C GLN A 303 -2.60 -26.55 15.53
N LYS A 304 -2.62 -26.61 16.87
CA LYS A 304 -1.51 -26.12 17.68
C LYS A 304 -0.32 -27.07 17.60
N LYS A 305 0.87 -26.54 17.33
CA LYS A 305 2.14 -27.28 17.33
C LYS A 305 3.16 -26.63 18.25
N LEU A 306 3.94 -27.47 18.92
CA LEU A 306 5.15 -27.07 19.64
C LEU A 306 6.34 -27.61 18.87
N ILE A 307 7.22 -26.73 18.40
CA ILE A 307 8.32 -27.13 17.52
C ILE A 307 9.67 -26.76 18.15
N PHE A 308 10.54 -27.75 18.28
CA PHE A 308 11.91 -27.62 18.77
C PHE A 308 12.89 -27.66 17.60
N TYR A 309 13.42 -26.50 17.22
CA TYR A 309 14.19 -26.36 15.99
C TYR A 309 15.65 -26.78 16.11
N GLY A 310 16.12 -27.43 15.05
CA GLY A 310 17.50 -27.72 14.71
C GLY A 310 18.21 -26.54 14.04
N GLN A 311 19.50 -26.68 13.76
CA GLN A 311 20.23 -25.78 12.85
C GLN A 311 21.14 -26.60 11.94
N GLN A 312 21.15 -26.26 10.66
CA GLN A 312 21.89 -27.02 9.65
C GLN A 312 23.40 -27.08 9.91
N TYR A 313 23.98 -26.00 10.42
CA TYR A 313 25.43 -25.93 10.66
C TYR A 313 25.89 -26.88 11.78
N TRP A 314 24.99 -27.33 12.66
CA TRP A 314 25.32 -28.27 13.75
C TRP A 314 25.83 -29.63 13.25
N TYR A 315 25.41 -30.04 12.06
CA TYR A 315 25.80 -31.32 11.46
C TYR A 315 27.15 -31.30 10.75
N ARG A 316 27.80 -30.14 10.68
CA ARG A 316 29.05 -29.93 9.94
C ARG A 316 30.24 -29.61 10.84
N GLY A 317 30.07 -29.67 12.16
CA GLY A 317 31.13 -29.38 13.13
C GLY A 317 30.96 -30.06 14.49
N GLN A 318 31.95 -29.84 15.35
CA GLN A 318 31.99 -30.36 16.72
C GLN A 318 31.62 -29.27 17.72
N TYR A 319 30.53 -29.46 18.46
CA TYR A 319 29.90 -28.40 19.26
C TYR A 319 29.64 -28.75 20.73
N GLY A 320 29.88 -29.99 21.18
CA GLY A 320 29.69 -30.38 22.59
C GLY A 320 28.26 -30.11 23.09
N GLN A 321 28.10 -29.31 24.15
CA GLN A 321 26.78 -28.82 24.57
C GLN A 321 26.41 -27.61 23.71
N VAL A 322 25.42 -27.78 22.85
CA VAL A 322 25.05 -26.75 21.86
C VAL A 322 24.14 -25.70 22.47
N GLN A 323 23.10 -26.15 23.19
CA GLN A 323 22.16 -25.25 23.85
C GLN A 323 21.49 -25.95 25.04
N SER A 324 21.62 -25.37 26.23
CA SER A 324 21.15 -25.96 27.50
C SER A 324 19.70 -25.62 27.87
N ASN A 325 19.17 -24.54 27.30
CA ASN A 325 17.81 -24.07 27.57
C ASN A 325 17.18 -23.46 26.31
N GLN A 326 17.17 -24.22 25.22
CA GLN A 326 16.54 -23.80 24.00
C GLN A 326 15.03 -23.75 24.18
N LYS A 327 14.43 -22.66 23.70
CA LYS A 327 12.98 -22.46 23.71
C LYS A 327 12.30 -23.28 22.62
N VAL A 328 11.09 -23.73 22.93
CA VAL A 328 10.21 -24.46 22.02
C VAL A 328 9.20 -23.47 21.45
N GLY A 329 9.17 -23.31 20.12
CA GLY A 329 8.26 -22.38 19.48
C GLY A 329 6.82 -22.88 19.52
N VAL A 330 5.87 -21.95 19.64
CA VAL A 330 4.43 -22.22 19.60
C VAL A 330 3.88 -21.76 18.25
N TYR A 331 3.18 -22.65 17.55
CA TYR A 331 2.61 -22.39 16.22
C TYR A 331 1.14 -22.79 16.17
N LEU A 332 0.37 -22.06 15.38
CA LEU A 332 -1.00 -22.40 15.00
C LEU A 332 -1.04 -22.60 13.48
N ASP A 333 -1.42 -23.80 13.05
CA ASP A 333 -1.62 -24.13 11.64
C ASP A 333 -3.12 -24.09 11.30
N LEU A 334 -3.45 -23.48 10.18
CA LEU A 334 -4.82 -23.27 9.70
C LEU A 334 -4.85 -23.53 8.19
N LYS A 335 -5.73 -24.44 7.75
CA LYS A 335 -5.90 -24.68 6.31
C LYS A 335 -6.87 -23.67 5.68
N ASN A 336 -6.43 -22.95 4.64
CA ASN A 336 -7.26 -22.03 3.85
C ASN A 336 -8.18 -22.80 2.88
N SER A 337 -9.16 -23.53 3.40
CA SER A 337 -10.08 -24.33 2.58
C SER A 337 -11.54 -23.98 2.86
N GLN A 338 -12.40 -24.23 1.87
CA GLN A 338 -13.84 -24.04 2.02
C GLN A 338 -14.41 -24.89 3.16
N ALA A 339 -13.90 -26.12 3.33
CA ALA A 339 -14.29 -27.01 4.43
C ALA A 339 -13.94 -26.44 5.82
N ASN A 340 -13.00 -25.48 5.88
CA ASN A 340 -12.60 -24.79 7.10
C ASN A 340 -13.30 -23.43 7.29
N GLY A 341 -14.35 -23.14 6.49
CA GLY A 341 -15.03 -21.85 6.48
C GLY A 341 -14.25 -20.73 5.79
N LEU A 342 -13.17 -21.08 5.07
CA LEU A 342 -12.32 -20.17 4.30
C LEU A 342 -12.46 -20.50 2.80
N GLY A 343 -11.36 -20.55 2.06
CA GLY A 343 -11.34 -21.03 0.68
C GLY A 343 -11.25 -19.93 -0.38
N MET A 344 -11.00 -18.70 0.04
CA MET A 344 -10.52 -17.62 -0.84
C MET A 344 -9.03 -17.42 -0.62
N PRO A 345 -8.25 -17.07 -1.66
CA PRO A 345 -6.86 -16.64 -1.49
C PRO A 345 -6.77 -15.55 -0.40
N LEU A 346 -5.82 -15.71 0.52
CA LEU A 346 -5.60 -14.79 1.62
C LEU A 346 -4.49 -13.82 1.21
N PRO A 347 -4.75 -12.50 1.12
CA PRO A 347 -3.68 -11.53 0.96
C PRO A 347 -2.66 -11.58 2.09
N LYS A 348 -1.38 -11.32 1.78
CA LYS A 348 -0.35 -11.11 2.79
C LYS A 348 -0.79 -10.05 3.80
N GLY A 349 -0.50 -10.27 5.07
CA GLY A 349 -0.99 -9.41 6.14
C GLY A 349 -0.56 -9.88 7.52
N THR A 350 -0.98 -9.15 8.56
CA THR A 350 -0.68 -9.51 9.95
C THR A 350 -1.87 -10.24 10.57
N VAL A 351 -1.64 -11.39 11.19
CA VAL A 351 -2.64 -12.09 11.99
C VAL A 351 -2.39 -11.80 13.47
N ARG A 352 -3.39 -11.23 14.15
CA ARG A 352 -3.38 -10.98 15.59
C ARG A 352 -4.24 -11.99 16.29
N VAL A 353 -3.69 -12.68 17.27
CA VAL A 353 -4.33 -13.81 17.91
C VAL A 353 -4.72 -13.47 19.34
N TYR A 354 -5.97 -13.78 19.67
CA TYR A 354 -6.57 -13.55 20.98
C TYR A 354 -7.12 -14.86 21.55
N LYS A 355 -7.11 -14.97 22.87
CA LYS A 355 -7.76 -16.07 23.60
C LYS A 355 -8.45 -15.52 24.84
N ALA A 356 -9.64 -16.03 25.15
CA ALA A 356 -10.29 -15.73 26.42
C ALA A 356 -9.47 -16.28 27.60
N ASP A 357 -9.25 -15.46 28.62
CA ASP A 357 -8.76 -15.92 29.91
C ASP A 357 -9.89 -16.56 30.74
N LYS A 358 -9.58 -17.01 31.96
CA LYS A 358 -10.57 -17.64 32.86
C LYS A 358 -11.72 -16.72 33.28
N SER A 359 -11.58 -15.40 33.12
CA SER A 359 -12.65 -14.41 33.35
C SER A 359 -13.54 -14.18 32.13
N GLY A 360 -13.18 -14.76 30.97
CA GLY A 360 -13.86 -14.54 29.70
C GLY A 360 -13.34 -13.34 28.89
N SER A 361 -12.36 -12.59 29.41
CA SER A 361 -11.78 -11.44 28.73
C SER A 361 -10.79 -11.88 27.65
N GLN A 362 -10.85 -11.28 26.46
CA GLN A 362 -9.95 -11.60 25.36
C GLN A 362 -8.56 -11.00 25.63
N GLN A 363 -7.55 -11.86 25.68
CA GLN A 363 -6.15 -11.47 25.86
C GLN A 363 -5.38 -11.68 24.56
N PHE A 364 -4.51 -10.73 24.22
CA PHE A 364 -3.58 -10.88 23.12
C PHE A 364 -2.53 -11.94 23.45
N ILE A 365 -2.33 -12.91 22.56
CA ILE A 365 -1.39 -14.03 22.78
C ILE A 365 -0.28 -14.13 21.72
N GLY A 366 -0.31 -13.29 20.68
CA GLY A 366 0.72 -13.24 19.66
C GLY A 366 0.24 -12.60 18.37
N GLU A 367 1.20 -12.19 17.53
CA GLU A 367 0.95 -11.82 16.15
C GLU A 367 2.05 -12.36 15.26
N ASP A 368 1.71 -12.63 14.00
CA ASP A 368 2.67 -13.02 12.97
C ASP A 368 2.24 -12.45 11.62
N ALA A 369 3.18 -12.39 10.68
CA ALA A 369 2.89 -12.06 9.30
C ALA A 369 2.62 -13.34 8.49
N ILE A 370 1.64 -13.29 7.61
CA ILE A 370 1.37 -14.32 6.61
C ILE A 370 1.67 -13.77 5.23
N ASP A 371 2.11 -14.65 4.32
CA ASP A 371 2.26 -14.32 2.91
C ASP A 371 0.94 -14.50 2.15
N HIS A 372 0.91 -14.10 0.87
CA HIS A 372 -0.17 -14.42 -0.04
C HIS A 372 -0.36 -15.93 -0.07
N THR A 373 -1.46 -16.40 0.52
CA THR A 373 -1.72 -17.83 0.69
C THR A 373 -2.85 -18.25 -0.24
N PRO A 374 -2.58 -19.08 -1.27
CA PRO A 374 -3.60 -19.58 -2.17
C PRO A 374 -4.71 -20.36 -1.45
N ARG A 375 -5.79 -20.58 -2.19
CA ARG A 375 -6.84 -21.51 -1.75
C ARG A 375 -6.24 -22.92 -1.56
N ASP A 376 -6.73 -23.60 -0.55
CA ASP A 376 -6.42 -24.98 -0.13
C ASP A 376 -5.00 -25.21 0.43
N GLU A 377 -4.23 -24.14 0.61
CA GLU A 377 -2.91 -24.14 1.26
C GLU A 377 -2.98 -23.93 2.79
N GLU A 378 -1.89 -24.25 3.49
CA GLU A 378 -1.76 -24.09 4.95
C GLU A 378 -1.13 -22.74 5.32
N VAL A 379 -1.73 -22.07 6.31
CA VAL A 379 -1.18 -20.89 6.97
C VAL A 379 -0.61 -21.33 8.31
N ARG A 380 0.68 -21.06 8.55
CA ARG A 380 1.34 -21.25 9.85
C ARG A 380 1.57 -19.91 10.50
N ILE A 381 1.16 -19.77 11.76
CA ILE A 381 1.24 -18.53 12.52
C ILE A 381 2.07 -18.80 13.79
N LYS A 382 3.22 -18.13 13.94
CA LYS A 382 4.07 -18.24 15.12
C LYS A 382 3.54 -17.38 16.26
N MET A 383 3.27 -17.99 17.41
CA MET A 383 2.71 -17.32 18.60
C MET A 383 3.79 -16.86 19.59
N GLY A 384 5.04 -17.24 19.35
CA GLY A 384 6.16 -16.99 20.24
C GLY A 384 6.77 -18.30 20.76
N GLU A 385 7.21 -18.28 22.02
CA GLU A 385 7.97 -19.37 22.63
C GLU A 385 7.25 -19.90 23.88
N ALA A 386 7.26 -21.22 24.07
CA ALA A 386 6.67 -21.85 25.24
C ALA A 386 7.48 -21.51 26.50
N PHE A 387 6.78 -21.15 27.58
CA PHE A 387 7.40 -20.91 28.87
C PHE A 387 7.73 -22.23 29.59
N ASP A 388 6.73 -23.11 29.71
CA ASP A 388 6.81 -24.36 30.48
C ASP A 388 7.36 -25.55 29.71
N VAL A 389 7.75 -25.39 28.44
CA VAL A 389 8.34 -26.47 27.64
C VAL A 389 9.68 -25.99 27.12
N VAL A 390 10.74 -26.67 27.54
CA VAL A 390 12.13 -26.32 27.21
C VAL A 390 12.88 -27.55 26.76
N GLY A 391 13.89 -27.35 25.92
CA GLY A 391 14.76 -28.43 25.46
C GLY A 391 16.23 -28.13 25.70
N GLU A 392 16.99 -29.19 25.92
CA GLU A 392 18.44 -29.18 25.92
C GLU A 392 18.94 -30.05 24.76
N ARG A 393 19.97 -29.59 24.04
CA ARG A 393 20.61 -30.35 22.96
C ARG A 393 22.10 -30.47 23.21
N LYS A 394 22.58 -31.71 23.12
CA LYS A 394 23.98 -32.07 23.27
C LYS A 394 24.44 -32.95 22.10
N GLN A 395 25.57 -32.59 21.50
CA GLN A 395 26.30 -33.47 20.61
C GLN A 395 27.17 -34.40 21.46
N THR A 396 26.83 -35.68 21.50
CA THR A 396 27.50 -36.67 22.35
C THR A 396 28.71 -37.30 21.66
N ARG A 397 28.71 -37.33 20.32
CA ARG A 397 29.83 -37.83 19.52
C ARG A 397 29.90 -37.09 18.20
N TRP A 398 31.12 -36.91 17.72
CA TRP A 398 31.43 -36.39 16.40
C TRP A 398 32.55 -37.21 15.76
N SER A 399 32.44 -37.50 14.47
CA SER A 399 33.50 -38.12 13.67
C SER A 399 33.49 -37.53 12.28
N SER A 400 34.62 -36.97 11.85
CA SER A 400 34.81 -36.58 10.46
C SER A 400 35.16 -37.83 9.64
N LEU A 401 34.45 -38.04 8.53
CA LEU A 401 34.67 -39.16 7.59
C LEU A 401 35.39 -38.70 6.31
N GLY A 402 35.87 -37.46 6.28
CA GLY A 402 36.52 -36.84 5.13
C GLY A 402 36.19 -35.35 5.03
N THR A 403 36.47 -34.75 3.89
CA THR A 403 36.33 -33.29 3.69
C THR A 403 34.87 -32.82 3.67
N CYS A 404 33.93 -33.71 3.34
CA CYS A 404 32.52 -33.37 3.14
C CYS A 404 31.54 -34.41 3.69
N SER A 405 31.96 -35.19 4.68
CA SER A 405 31.07 -36.13 5.38
C SER A 405 31.41 -36.25 6.86
N SER A 406 30.40 -36.43 7.69
CA SER A 406 30.56 -36.63 9.12
C SER A 406 29.51 -37.59 9.69
N GLU A 407 29.80 -38.11 10.87
CA GLU A 407 28.81 -38.70 11.76
C GLU A 407 28.70 -37.87 13.03
N SER A 408 27.47 -37.61 13.44
CA SER A 408 27.17 -36.92 14.69
C SER A 408 26.11 -37.66 15.47
N SER A 409 26.33 -37.80 16.78
CA SER A 409 25.37 -38.35 17.72
C SER A 409 24.83 -37.23 18.60
N TRP A 410 23.51 -37.25 18.79
CA TRP A 410 22.77 -36.20 19.45
C TRP A 410 21.95 -36.77 20.58
N GLU A 411 21.86 -36.01 21.66
CA GLU A 411 20.93 -36.20 22.75
C GLU A 411 20.11 -34.92 22.91
N ILE A 412 18.80 -35.04 22.85
CA ILE A 412 17.84 -33.97 23.10
C ILE A 412 17.00 -34.36 24.30
N GLU A 413 17.01 -33.56 25.35
CA GLU A 413 16.14 -33.72 26.52
C GLU A 413 15.06 -32.63 26.48
N LEU A 414 13.82 -33.04 26.27
CA LEU A 414 12.65 -32.16 26.36
C LEU A 414 12.05 -32.25 27.75
N ARG A 415 11.80 -31.11 28.39
CA ARG A 415 11.19 -31.01 29.72
C ARG A 415 9.87 -30.27 29.63
N ASN A 416 8.83 -30.85 30.21
CA ASN A 416 7.49 -30.29 30.26
C ASN A 416 7.11 -30.00 31.71
N HIS A 417 7.03 -28.73 32.05
CA HIS A 417 6.64 -28.25 33.37
C HIS A 417 5.13 -28.06 33.50
N LYS A 418 4.32 -28.38 32.49
CA LYS A 418 2.85 -28.30 32.56
C LYS A 418 2.27 -29.49 33.33
N ASP A 419 1.03 -29.33 33.80
CA ASP A 419 0.23 -30.40 34.43
C ASP A 419 -0.39 -31.39 33.43
N GLN A 420 -0.18 -31.16 32.14
CA GLN A 420 -0.69 -32.03 31.07
C GLN A 420 0.45 -32.46 30.15
N ALA A 421 0.37 -33.67 29.62
CA ALA A 421 1.31 -34.14 28.61
C ALA A 421 1.19 -33.31 27.34
N THR A 422 2.30 -33.11 26.63
CA THR A 422 2.35 -32.33 25.40
C THR A 422 3.08 -33.10 24.30
N GLN A 423 2.68 -32.87 23.06
CA GLN A 423 3.43 -33.29 21.89
C GLN A 423 4.42 -32.19 21.50
N VAL A 424 5.65 -32.56 21.16
CA VAL A 424 6.68 -31.65 20.64
C VAL A 424 7.27 -32.27 19.37
N GLU A 425 7.25 -31.53 18.28
CA GLU A 425 7.93 -31.88 17.03
C GLU A 425 9.38 -31.39 17.13
N ILE A 426 10.35 -32.31 17.14
CA ILE A 426 11.76 -31.95 16.95
C ILE A 426 11.97 -31.81 15.45
N PHE A 427 12.37 -30.63 14.98
CA PHE A 427 12.54 -30.32 13.57
C PHE A 427 14.03 -30.16 13.25
N GLU A 428 14.64 -31.07 12.50
CA GLU A 428 16.08 -31.09 12.25
C GLU A 428 16.42 -30.80 10.77
N PRO A 429 16.85 -29.57 10.43
CA PRO A 429 17.22 -29.19 9.06
C PRO A 429 18.65 -29.62 8.75
N VAL A 430 18.87 -30.93 8.64
CA VAL A 430 20.20 -31.55 8.49
C VAL A 430 20.99 -31.09 7.25
N GLY A 431 20.30 -30.95 6.12
CA GLY A 431 20.88 -30.56 4.83
C GLY A 431 21.82 -31.62 4.20
N GLY A 432 21.92 -31.58 2.86
CA GLY A 432 22.75 -32.52 2.11
C GLY A 432 22.18 -33.95 2.12
N ASP A 433 22.99 -34.93 1.72
CA ASP A 433 22.62 -36.33 1.84
C ASP A 433 22.77 -36.75 3.30
N TRP A 434 21.79 -37.50 3.82
CA TRP A 434 21.82 -37.96 5.19
C TRP A 434 21.21 -39.35 5.35
N THR A 435 21.70 -40.05 6.37
CA THR A 435 21.18 -41.34 6.80
C THR A 435 21.17 -41.38 8.32
N ILE A 436 20.00 -41.65 8.90
CA ILE A 436 19.89 -41.96 10.33
C ILE A 436 20.44 -43.37 10.53
N LEU A 437 21.51 -43.49 11.30
CA LEU A 437 22.19 -44.74 11.62
C LEU A 437 21.59 -45.40 12.85
N GLU A 438 21.20 -44.59 13.84
CA GLU A 438 20.57 -45.02 15.09
C GLU A 438 19.54 -43.99 15.52
N GLU A 439 18.43 -44.44 16.08
CA GLU A 439 17.38 -43.58 16.60
C GLU A 439 16.64 -44.23 17.77
N SER A 440 16.31 -43.43 18.78
CA SER A 440 15.48 -43.84 19.92
C SER A 440 13.98 -43.68 19.64
N HIS A 441 13.63 -42.83 18.68
CA HIS A 441 12.28 -42.53 18.23
C HIS A 441 12.28 -42.60 16.71
N PRO A 442 11.20 -43.09 16.07
CA PRO A 442 11.16 -43.18 14.62
C PRO A 442 11.16 -41.77 13.99
N HIS A 443 12.14 -41.48 13.13
CA HIS A 443 12.13 -40.24 12.36
C HIS A 443 11.07 -40.28 11.25
N GLN A 444 10.63 -39.10 10.84
CA GLN A 444 9.88 -38.89 9.62
C GLN A 444 10.73 -38.03 8.67
N ARG A 445 10.98 -38.52 7.46
CA ARG A 445 11.59 -37.68 6.41
C ARG A 445 10.55 -36.65 5.96
N LYS A 446 10.79 -35.38 6.27
CA LYS A 446 9.90 -34.28 5.88
C LYS A 446 10.16 -33.82 4.46
N ASP A 447 11.43 -33.70 4.11
CA ASP A 447 11.92 -33.36 2.77
C ASP A 447 13.36 -33.89 2.58
N ALA A 448 14.04 -33.48 1.51
CA ALA A 448 15.40 -33.91 1.21
C ALA A 448 16.43 -33.49 2.29
N ASN A 449 16.20 -32.38 2.98
CA ASN A 449 17.13 -31.75 3.91
C ASN A 449 16.65 -31.80 5.38
N THR A 450 15.47 -32.36 5.64
CA THR A 450 14.84 -32.27 6.95
C THR A 450 14.24 -33.61 7.37
N PHE A 451 14.47 -33.97 8.63
CA PHE A 451 13.68 -35.01 9.31
C PHE A 451 13.10 -34.47 10.62
N THR A 452 12.04 -35.11 11.09
CA THR A 452 11.37 -34.75 12.34
C THR A 452 11.20 -35.94 13.27
N PHE A 453 11.07 -35.67 14.57
CA PHE A 453 10.57 -36.63 15.55
C PHE A 453 9.34 -36.07 16.24
N ASP A 454 8.28 -36.86 16.30
CA ASP A 454 7.09 -36.55 17.07
C ASP A 454 7.22 -37.13 18.48
N VAL A 455 7.51 -36.28 19.46
CA VAL A 455 7.82 -36.70 20.82
C VAL A 455 6.70 -36.33 21.79
N LYS A 456 6.13 -37.34 22.45
CA LYS A 456 5.24 -37.12 23.60
C LYS A 456 6.07 -36.89 24.85
N VAL A 457 5.85 -35.75 25.51
CA VAL A 457 6.48 -35.40 26.78
C VAL A 457 5.43 -35.44 27.90
N PRO A 458 5.55 -36.33 28.91
CA PRO A 458 4.58 -36.44 29.99
C PRO A 458 4.37 -35.13 30.78
N ALA A 459 3.25 -35.03 31.49
CA ALA A 459 3.02 -33.95 32.45
C ALA A 459 4.11 -33.96 33.52
N ARG A 460 4.63 -32.78 33.90
CA ARG A 460 5.70 -32.61 34.90
C ARG A 460 6.91 -33.54 34.68
N GLY A 461 7.18 -33.90 33.43
CA GLY A 461 8.11 -34.95 33.06
C GLY A 461 9.12 -34.51 32.01
N LYS A 462 9.95 -35.47 31.59
CA LYS A 462 10.95 -35.28 30.55
C LYS A 462 11.02 -36.48 29.63
N THR A 463 11.36 -36.24 28.37
CA THR A 463 11.62 -37.28 27.36
C THR A 463 12.97 -37.02 26.72
N LYS A 464 13.77 -38.07 26.58
CA LYS A 464 15.09 -38.01 25.95
C LYS A 464 15.02 -38.67 24.57
N VAL A 465 15.46 -37.94 23.55
CA VAL A 465 15.63 -38.44 22.18
C VAL A 465 17.11 -38.50 21.86
N THR A 466 17.60 -39.69 21.55
CA THR A 466 18.93 -39.89 20.97
C THR A 466 18.83 -40.32 19.52
N TYR A 467 19.77 -39.86 18.70
CA TYR A 467 19.95 -40.33 17.34
C TYR A 467 21.41 -40.15 16.87
N ARG A 468 21.83 -40.97 15.92
CA ARG A 468 23.11 -40.83 15.21
C ARG A 468 22.82 -40.66 13.73
N VAL A 469 23.36 -39.60 13.13
CA VAL A 469 23.17 -39.28 11.72
C VAL A 469 24.51 -39.19 11.02
N ARG A 470 24.59 -39.78 9.83
CA ARG A 470 25.65 -39.55 8.87
C ARG A 470 25.18 -38.51 7.87
N THR A 471 26.01 -37.50 7.59
CA THR A 471 25.72 -36.46 6.60
C THR A 471 26.83 -36.40 5.56
N ARG A 472 26.48 -35.95 4.36
CA ARG A 472 27.38 -35.67 3.26
C ARG A 472 26.89 -34.43 2.49
N TRP A 473 27.78 -33.46 2.23
CA TRP A 473 27.43 -32.16 1.65
C TRP A 473 28.25 -31.80 0.39
N CYS A 474 28.78 -32.84 -0.23
CA CYS A 474 29.33 -33.00 -1.57
C CYS A 474 28.75 -34.33 -2.11
#